data_AF-A0AAU5ZCY7-F1
#
_entry.id   AF-A0AAU5ZCY7-F1
#
_cell.length_a   1.000
_cell.length_b   1.000
_cell.length_c   1.000
_cell.angle_alpha   90.00
_cell.angle_beta   90.00
_cell.angle_gamma   90.00
#
_symmetry.space_group_name_H-M   'P 1'
#
loop_
_entity.id
_entity.type
_entity.pdbx_description
1 polymer ?
#
loop_
_entity_poly.entity_id
_entity_poly.type
_entity_poly.pdbx_seq_one_letter_code
_entity_poly.pdbx_strand_id
1 'polypeptide(L)' 'MAEELTHRRMKVQHLPRSVARLAIRLLDKRNDALASIFGAGLLQDLHESQCDDEPLRQRGIKPTSAGDYLREQARLLH' A
#
# COMPACT_ATOMS: atom_id res chain seq x y z
N MET A 1 4.00 -6.20 10.01
CA MET A 1 3.53 -4.82 10.21
C MET A 1 2.00 -4.71 10.18
N ALA A 2 1.30 -4.91 9.07
CA ALA A 2 -0.17 -4.77 9.05
C ALA A 2 -0.90 -5.78 9.97
N GLU A 3 -0.47 -7.05 9.99
CA GLU A 3 -1.00 -8.06 10.92
C GLU A 3 -0.74 -7.72 12.39
N GLU A 4 0.42 -7.14 12.68
CA GLU A 4 0.85 -6.75 14.03
C GLU A 4 0.00 -5.59 14.56
N LEU A 5 -0.30 -4.60 13.71
CA LEU A 5 -1.13 -3.45 14.05
C LEU A 5 -2.62 -3.78 14.16
N THR A 6 -3.10 -4.79 13.43
CA THR A 6 -4.53 -5.15 13.40
C THR A 6 -4.88 -6.35 14.27
N HIS A 7 -3.88 -7.00 14.87
CA HIS A 7 -4.00 -8.27 15.60
C HIS A 7 -4.76 -9.37 14.82
N ARG A 8 -4.72 -9.31 13.48
CA ARG A 8 -5.40 -10.27 12.59
C ARG A 8 -4.38 -10.88 11.64
N ARG A 9 -4.46 -12.21 11.48
CA ARG A 9 -3.73 -12.89 10.39
C ARG A 9 -4.33 -12.47 9.04
N MET A 10 -3.47 -11.98 8.16
CA MET A 10 -3.76 -11.59 6.79
C MET A 10 -3.14 -12.61 5.85
N LYS A 11 -3.99 -13.35 5.13
CA LYS A 11 -3.51 -14.25 4.09
C LYS A 11 -3.04 -13.45 2.89
N VAL A 12 -1.74 -13.46 2.63
CA VAL A 12 -1.17 -12.90 1.39
C VAL A 12 -1.38 -13.91 0.25
N GLN A 13 -1.96 -13.45 -0.85
CA GLN A 13 -2.11 -14.24 -2.07
C GLN A 13 -1.50 -13.47 -3.24
N HIS A 14 -0.65 -14.14 -4.02
CA HIS A 14 -0.08 -13.53 -5.21
C HIS A 14 -1.11 -13.59 -6.34
N LEU A 15 -1.44 -12.41 -6.90
CA LEU A 15 -2.40 -12.29 -7.98
C LEU A 15 -1.67 -12.08 -9.31
N PRO A 16 -1.84 -12.97 -10.30
CA PRO A 16 -1.25 -12.75 -11.62
C PRO A 16 -1.76 -11.46 -12.26
N ARG A 17 -0.86 -10.75 -12.96
CA ARG A 17 -1.16 -9.46 -13.63
C ARG A 17 -2.39 -9.52 -14.55
N SER A 18 -2.59 -10.64 -15.26
CA SER A 18 -3.75 -10.84 -16.14
C SER A 18 -5.06 -10.84 -15.37
N VAL A 19 -5.08 -11.48 -14.20
CA VAL A 19 -6.24 -11.54 -13.31
C VAL A 19 -6.53 -10.16 -12.72
N ALA A 20 -5.50 -9.42 -12.31
CA ALA A 20 -5.64 -8.05 -11.83
C ALA A 20 -6.28 -7.13 -12.89
N ARG A 21 -5.81 -7.19 -14.15
CA ARG A 21 -6.41 -6.42 -15.26
C ARG A 21 -7.87 -6.77 -15.50
N LEU A 22 -8.24 -8.04 -15.40
CA LEU A 22 -9.62 -8.48 -15.54
C LEU A 22 -10.49 -7.97 -14.38
N ALA A 23 -9.99 -8.06 -13.15
CA ALA A 23 -10.69 -7.56 -11.96
C ALA A 23 -11.00 -6.06 -12.07
N ILE A 24 -10.03 -5.25 -12.52
CA ILE A 24 -10.23 -3.81 -12.75
C ILE A 24 -11.40 -3.59 -13.71
N ARG A 25 -11.39 -4.23 -14.89
CA ARG A 25 -12.46 -4.05 -15.90
C ARG A 25 -13.83 -4.50 -15.43
N LEU A 26 -13.91 -5.56 -14.63
CA LEU A 26 -15.18 -6.08 -14.12
C LEU A 26 -15.73 -5.21 -12.98
N LEU A 27 -14.86 -4.62 -12.17
CA LEU A 27 -15.24 -3.84 -10.99
C LEU A 27 -15.42 -2.36 -11.28
N ASP A 28 -14.83 -1.81 -12.34
CA ASP A 28 -14.87 -0.38 -12.70
C ASP A 28 -16.30 0.22 -12.64
N LYS A 29 -17.30 -0.51 -13.13
CA LYS A 29 -18.71 -0.05 -13.14
C LYS A 29 -19.51 -0.37 -11.87
N ARG A 30 -19.02 -1.26 -11.01
CA ARG A 30 -19.78 -1.81 -9.87
C ARG A 30 -19.19 -1.45 -8.51
N ASN A 31 -17.87 -1.27 -8.46
CA ASN A 31 -17.12 -0.95 -7.26
C ASN A 31 -15.80 -0.30 -7.67
N ASP A 32 -15.87 1.01 -7.95
CA ASP A 32 -14.73 1.84 -8.35
C ASP A 32 -13.62 1.83 -7.29
N ALA A 33 -13.96 1.77 -6.01
CA ALA A 33 -12.97 1.70 -4.93
C ALA A 33 -12.09 0.43 -5.05
N LEU A 34 -12.70 -0.74 -5.24
CA LEU A 34 -11.94 -1.97 -5.44
C LEU A 34 -11.17 -1.96 -6.76
N ALA A 35 -11.78 -1.45 -7.85
CA ALA A 35 -11.10 -1.31 -9.14
C ALA A 35 -9.83 -0.44 -9.00
N SER A 36 -9.92 0.67 -8.27
CA SER A 36 -8.81 1.57 -7.98
C SER A 36 -7.70 0.91 -7.16
N ILE A 37 -8.04 0.10 -6.16
CA ILE A 37 -7.04 -0.64 -5.38
C ILE A 37 -6.27 -1.63 -6.27
N PHE A 38 -6.98 -2.40 -7.10
CA PHE A 38 -6.31 -3.32 -8.05
C PHE A 38 -5.48 -2.56 -9.09
N GLY A 39 -5.97 -1.42 -9.58
CA GLY A 39 -5.26 -0.55 -10.51
C GLY A 39 -3.95 -0.03 -9.90
N ALA A 40 -4.01 0.52 -8.69
CA ALA A 40 -2.84 1.02 -7.97
C ALA A 40 -1.83 -0.08 -7.68
N GLY A 41 -2.28 -1.25 -7.20
CA GLY A 41 -1.40 -2.39 -6.94
C GLY A 41 -0.71 -2.90 -8.21
N LEU A 42 -1.44 -3.00 -9.33
CA LEU A 42 -0.85 -3.37 -10.61
C LEU A 42 0.14 -2.32 -11.14
N LEU A 43 -0.16 -1.03 -10.95
CA LEU A 43 0.73 0.06 -11.34
C LEU A 43 2.07 -0.03 -10.62
N GLN A 44 2.05 -0.27 -9.31
CA GLN A 44 3.23 -0.44 -8.46
C GLN A 44 4.02 -1.72 -8.79
N ASP A 45 3.33 -2.81 -9.15
CA ASP A 45 4.00 -4.05 -9.57
C ASP A 45 4.69 -3.91 -10.93
N LEU A 46 4.19 -3.04 -11.81
CA LEU A 46 4.76 -2.78 -13.12
C LEU A 46 5.90 -1.74 -13.10
N HIS A 47 5.86 -0.81 -12.15
CA HIS A 47 6.80 0.29 -12.07
C HIS A 47 7.42 0.33 -10.67
N GLU A 48 8.71 0.03 -10.61
CA GLU A 48 9.47 0.22 -9.39
C GLU A 48 9.44 1.71 -8.99
N SER A 49 9.13 1.98 -7.72
CA SER A 49 9.08 3.34 -7.21
C SER A 49 10.50 3.89 -7.12
N GLN A 50 10.81 4.88 -7.95
CA GLN A 50 12.07 5.64 -7.88
C GLN A 50 12.01 6.78 -6.84
N CYS A 51 10.85 6.96 -6.19
CA CYS A 51 10.68 8.01 -5.20
C CYS A 51 11.44 7.63 -3.92
N ASP A 52 12.50 8.36 -3.61
CA ASP A 52 13.29 8.21 -2.40
C ASP A 52 13.07 9.38 -1.42
N ASP A 53 13.63 9.25 -0.21
CA ASP A 53 13.53 10.26 0.84
C ASP A 53 14.56 11.41 0.69
N GLU A 54 15.38 11.41 -0.36
CA GLU A 54 16.48 12.38 -0.52
C GLU A 54 15.99 13.83 -0.56
N PRO A 55 14.90 14.18 -1.26
CA PRO A 55 14.36 15.54 -1.24
C PRO A 55 13.91 16.00 0.15
N LEU A 56 13.50 15.08 1.04
CA LEU A 56 13.11 15.40 2.41
C LEU A 56 14.36 15.69 3.25
N ARG A 57 15.41 14.86 3.11
CA ARG A 57 16.69 15.06 3.80
C ARG A 57 17.35 16.38 3.44
N GLN A 58 17.32 16.77 2.16
CA GLN A 58 17.86 18.06 1.69
C GLN A 58 17.16 19.27 2.33
N ARG A 59 15.91 19.11 2.76
CA ARG A 59 15.15 20.14 3.49
C ARG A 59 15.32 20.07 5.00
N GLY A 60 16.24 19.24 5.50
CA GLY A 60 16.47 19.01 6.92
C GLY A 60 15.38 18.19 7.61
N ILE A 61 14.45 17.59 6.85
CA ILE A 61 13.41 16.72 7.40
C ILE A 61 14.01 15.34 7.61
N LYS A 62 13.95 14.84 8.85
CA LYS A 62 14.30 13.45 9.16
C LYS A 62 13.11 12.55 8.82
N PRO A 63 13.20 11.70 7.78
CA PRO A 63 12.10 10.82 7.40
C PRO A 63 11.91 9.76 8.49
N THR A 64 10.65 9.53 8.86
CA THR A 64 10.27 8.40 9.71
C THR A 64 9.54 7.40 8.83
N SER A 65 9.89 6.12 8.94
CA SER A 65 9.20 5.10 8.15
C SER A 65 7.71 5.07 8.52
N ALA A 66 6.85 4.81 7.54
CA ALA A 66 5.42 4.58 7.79
C ALA A 66 5.22 3.45 8.82
N GLY A 67 6.12 2.46 8.78
CA GLY A 67 6.41 1.44 9.79
C GLY A 67 6.32 1.94 11.23
N ASP A 68 7.29 2.77 11.55
CA ASP A 68 7.55 3.23 12.90
C ASP A 68 6.47 4.20 13.35
N TYR A 69 6.02 5.09 12.46
CA TYR A 69 4.93 6.00 12.76
C TYR A 69 3.64 5.26 13.14
N LEU A 70 3.23 4.25 12.38
CA LEU A 70 1.99 3.51 12.66
C LEU A 70 2.08 2.69 13.95
N ARG A 71 3.25 2.13 14.29
CA ARG A 71 3.44 1.47 15.59
C ARG A 71 3.33 2.45 16.75
N GLU A 72 3.84 3.66 16.59
CA GLU A 72 3.72 4.70 17.61
C GLU A 72 2.26 5.15 17.78
N GLN A 73 1.54 5.40 16.68
CA GLN A 73 0.12 5.74 16.75
C GLN A 73 -0.72 4.63 17.39
N ALA A 74 -0.45 3.37 17.08
CA ALA A 74 -1.13 2.24 17.71
C ALA A 74 -0.90 2.23 19.23
N ARG A 75 0.32 2.51 19.72
CA ARG A 75 0.60 2.60 21.16
C ARG A 75 -0.16 3.72 21.86
N LEU A 76 -0.40 4.85 21.19
CA LEU A 76 -1.10 6.00 21.77
C LEU A 76 -2.63 5.80 21.84
N LEU A 77 -3.18 4.83 21.12
CA LEU A 77 -4.61 4.50 21.08
C LEU A 77 -5.01 3.43 22.12
N HIS A 78 -4.05 2.88 22.86
CA HIS A 78 -4.21 1.89 23.93
C HIS A 78 -3.80 2.47 25.28
#